data_AF-A0A7C2J9C7-F1
#
_entry.id   AF-A0A7C2J9C7-F1
#
_cell.length_a   1.000
_cell.length_b   1.000
_cell.length_c   1.000
_cell.angle_alpha   90.00
_cell.angle_beta   90.00
_cell.angle_gamma   90.00
#
_symmetry.space_group_name_H-M   'P 1'
#
loop_
_entity.id
_entity.type
_entity.pdbx_description
1 polymer ?
#
loop_
_entity_poly.entity_id
_entity_poly.type
_entity_poly.pdbx_seq_one_letter_code
_entity_poly.pdbx_strand_id
1 'polypeptide(L)'
;MTNINPEQRTSIARLILIPSVITLLVTLLRLTGELLHWSTTLFSPEAGGGGSIIGITWLAPIFGIYFAMKLSGSGEGPSGAGRAIGLALVGLVLNIGGGFVAFAPQFDFPGKQIVGLLLIAASTIIPLFGWPSLFKALLAYAYAARIPVALIMFFAIRGQWGTHYDVLPPGFPPETGFWSTYLQIGFLPQMVFWIAFTVITGSLFGAIAAALFRRRPAARMAGA
;
A
#
# COMPACT_ATOMS: atom_id res chain seq x y z
N MET A 1 -10.63 -35.24 -12.66
CA MET A 1 -9.51 -34.28 -12.75
C MET A 1 -9.97 -33.15 -13.67
N THR A 2 -10.36 -32.01 -13.11
CA THR A 2 -10.78 -30.84 -13.90
C THR A 2 -9.57 -30.25 -14.60
N ASN A 3 -9.56 -30.28 -15.93
CA ASN A 3 -8.60 -29.57 -16.77
C ASN A 3 -8.74 -28.06 -16.49
N ILE A 4 -7.86 -27.52 -15.65
CA ILE A 4 -7.74 -26.08 -15.49
C ILE A 4 -6.93 -25.61 -16.70
N ASN A 5 -7.60 -24.99 -17.66
CA ASN A 5 -6.97 -24.43 -18.84
C ASN A 5 -5.98 -23.34 -18.40
N PRO A 6 -4.67 -23.42 -18.71
CA PRO A 6 -3.68 -22.44 -18.24
C PRO A 6 -3.97 -21.00 -18.71
N GLU A 7 -4.78 -20.84 -19.75
CA GLU A 7 -5.24 -19.55 -20.28
C GLU A 7 -6.22 -18.79 -19.36
N GLN A 8 -6.82 -19.44 -18.34
CA GLN A 8 -7.78 -18.80 -17.43
C GLN A 8 -7.16 -18.08 -16.23
N ARG A 9 -5.83 -18.15 -16.03
CA ARG A 9 -5.18 -17.41 -14.94
C ARG A 9 -5.14 -15.92 -15.25
N THR A 10 -5.57 -15.10 -14.29
CA THR A 10 -5.51 -13.65 -14.46
C THR A 10 -4.04 -13.21 -14.45
N SER A 11 -3.53 -12.69 -15.57
CA SER A 11 -2.18 -12.11 -15.62
C SER A 11 -2.09 -10.92 -14.66
N ILE A 12 -1.18 -11.00 -13.68
CA ILE A 12 -0.96 -9.91 -12.70
C ILE A 12 -0.60 -8.61 -13.41
N ALA A 13 0.25 -8.65 -14.42
CA ALA A 13 0.65 -7.47 -15.18
C ALA A 13 -0.57 -6.76 -15.80
N ARG A 14 -1.48 -7.53 -16.41
CA ARG A 14 -2.72 -6.99 -16.98
C ARG A 14 -3.68 -6.49 -15.91
N LEU A 15 -3.73 -7.18 -14.77
CA LEU A 15 -4.59 -6.83 -13.64
C LEU A 15 -4.20 -5.48 -13.02
N ILE A 16 -2.91 -5.22 -12.85
CA ILE A 16 -2.41 -4.03 -12.16
C ILE A 16 -2.14 -2.84 -13.09
N LEU A 17 -2.07 -3.04 -14.42
CA LEU A 17 -1.70 -1.98 -15.36
C LEU A 17 -2.59 -0.73 -15.21
N ILE A 18 -3.91 -0.90 -15.32
CA ILE A 18 -4.86 0.22 -15.22
C ILE A 18 -4.78 0.89 -13.83
N PRO A 19 -4.85 0.14 -12.71
CA PRO A 19 -4.62 0.71 -11.38
C PRO A 19 -3.30 1.47 -11.24
N SER A 20 -2.20 0.96 -11.81
CA SER A 20 -0.89 1.62 -11.73
C SER A 20 -0.87 2.94 -12.49
N VAL A 21 -1.50 3.01 -13.67
CA VAL A 21 -1.66 4.25 -14.44
C VAL A 21 -2.51 5.25 -13.69
N ILE A 22 -3.65 4.84 -13.13
CA ILE A 22 -4.50 5.72 -12.31
C ILE A 22 -3.70 6.29 -11.13
N THR A 23 -2.94 5.45 -10.43
CA THR A 23 -2.11 5.87 -9.30
C THR A 23 -1.02 6.85 -9.70
N LEU A 24 -0.38 6.64 -10.85
CA LEU A 24 0.57 7.60 -11.41
C LEU A 24 -0.11 8.94 -11.70
N LEU A 25 -1.29 8.93 -12.35
CA LEU A 25 -2.05 10.16 -12.64
C LEU A 25 -2.44 10.91 -11.37
N VAL A 26 -2.89 10.22 -10.32
CA VAL A 26 -3.20 10.83 -9.02
C VAL A 26 -1.94 11.42 -8.37
N THR A 27 -0.80 10.75 -8.49
CA THR A 27 0.49 11.25 -7.99
C THR A 27 0.91 12.52 -8.72
N LEU A 28 0.84 12.53 -10.05
CA LEU A 28 1.19 13.71 -10.86
C LEU A 28 0.20 14.87 -10.65
N LEU A 29 -1.10 14.57 -10.52
CA LEU A 29 -2.11 15.56 -10.19
C LEU A 29 -1.80 16.20 -8.84
N ARG A 30 -1.45 15.39 -7.84
CA ARG A 30 -1.06 15.89 -6.52
C ARG A 30 0.16 16.80 -6.60
N LEU A 31 1.23 16.33 -7.23
CA LEU A 31 2.45 17.11 -7.43
C LEU A 31 2.16 18.44 -8.12
N THR A 32 1.38 18.42 -9.20
CA THR A 32 1.00 19.62 -9.94
C THR A 32 0.20 20.59 -9.08
N GLY A 33 -0.76 20.09 -8.31
CA GLY A 33 -1.55 20.92 -7.41
C GLY A 33 -0.72 21.60 -6.32
N GLU A 34 0.28 20.91 -5.78
CA GLU A 34 1.20 21.48 -4.80
C GLU A 34 2.12 22.54 -5.43
N LEU A 35 2.70 22.26 -6.60
CA LEU A 35 3.56 23.20 -7.34
C LEU A 35 2.81 24.46 -7.79
N LEU A 36 1.53 24.33 -8.13
CA LEU A 36 0.67 25.44 -8.55
C LEU A 36 -0.09 26.09 -7.38
N HIS A 37 0.22 25.69 -6.15
CA HIS A 37 -0.41 26.21 -4.93
C HIS A 37 -1.94 26.19 -4.96
N TRP A 38 -2.52 25.09 -5.44
CA TRP A 38 -3.96 24.84 -5.36
C TRP A 38 -4.41 24.69 -3.90
N SER A 39 -5.72 24.49 -3.68
CA SER A 39 -6.31 24.39 -2.34
C SER A 39 -5.50 23.46 -1.43
N THR A 40 -5.02 23.98 -0.30
CA THR A 40 -4.23 23.25 0.70
C THR A 40 -5.02 22.12 1.36
N THR A 41 -6.35 22.20 1.38
CA THR A 41 -7.22 21.09 1.82
C THR A 41 -7.13 19.89 0.87
N LEU A 42 -6.97 20.13 -0.43
CA LEU A 42 -6.86 19.08 -1.44
C LEU A 42 -5.41 18.65 -1.69
N PHE A 43 -4.47 19.59 -1.58
CA PHE A 43 -3.07 19.46 -1.99
C PHE A 43 -2.12 20.02 -0.90
N SER A 44 -2.21 19.48 0.32
CA SER A 44 -1.35 19.95 1.43
C SER A 44 0.12 19.56 1.18
N PRO A 45 1.06 20.55 1.23
CA PRO A 45 2.50 20.29 1.13
C PRO A 45 3.13 19.85 2.47
N GLU A 46 2.35 19.68 3.53
CA GLU A 46 2.86 19.30 4.85
C GLU A 46 3.55 17.92 4.86
N ALA A 47 4.57 17.80 5.71
CA ALA A 47 5.34 16.57 5.88
C ALA A 47 4.44 15.36 6.16
N GLY A 48 4.77 14.22 5.52
CA GLY A 48 4.01 12.98 5.66
C GLY A 48 2.67 12.96 4.93
N GLY A 49 2.25 14.08 4.33
CA GLY A 49 1.13 14.16 3.40
C GLY A 49 -0.24 13.84 3.99
N GLY A 50 -0.37 13.76 5.31
CA GLY A 50 -1.60 13.38 6.02
C GLY A 50 -2.74 14.40 5.93
N GLY A 51 -2.44 15.66 5.60
CA GLY A 51 -3.43 16.71 5.39
C GLY A 51 -4.06 16.75 3.99
N SER A 52 -3.59 15.92 3.04
CA SER A 52 -4.08 15.94 1.66
C SER A 52 -5.22 14.93 1.43
N ILE A 53 -6.36 15.41 0.93
CA ILE A 53 -7.43 14.54 0.43
C ILE A 53 -6.99 13.83 -0.86
N ILE A 54 -6.30 14.53 -1.77
CA ILE A 54 -5.83 13.95 -3.03
C ILE A 54 -4.51 13.22 -2.79
N GLY A 55 -4.62 11.94 -2.45
CA GLY A 55 -3.47 11.09 -2.18
C GLY A 55 -3.71 9.64 -2.57
N ILE A 56 -2.62 8.95 -2.94
CA ILE A 56 -2.68 7.54 -3.34
C ILE A 56 -2.91 6.58 -2.16
N THR A 57 -2.86 7.07 -0.92
CA THR A 57 -3.18 6.31 0.30
C THR A 57 -4.57 5.69 0.24
N TRP A 58 -5.55 6.41 -0.31
CA TRP A 58 -6.94 5.95 -0.46
C TRP A 58 -7.14 4.88 -1.54
N LEU A 59 -6.19 4.76 -2.46
CA LEU A 59 -6.29 3.78 -3.56
C LEU A 59 -5.99 2.36 -3.09
N ALA A 60 -5.27 2.18 -1.97
CA ALA A 60 -4.98 0.86 -1.41
C ALA A 60 -6.24 0.04 -1.08
N PRO A 61 -7.22 0.53 -0.29
CA PRO A 61 -8.46 -0.20 -0.05
C PRO A 61 -9.30 -0.37 -1.33
N ILE A 62 -9.37 0.65 -2.20
CA ILE A 62 -10.16 0.60 -3.44
C ILE A 62 -9.64 -0.50 -4.37
N PHE A 63 -8.34 -0.50 -4.67
CA PHE A 63 -7.76 -1.49 -5.56
C PHE A 63 -7.60 -2.85 -4.89
N GLY A 64 -7.47 -2.92 -3.57
CA GLY A 64 -7.59 -4.18 -2.83
C GLY A 64 -8.91 -4.89 -3.07
N ILE A 65 -10.03 -4.15 -3.01
CA ILE A 65 -11.36 -4.67 -3.36
C ILE A 65 -11.41 -5.10 -4.83
N TYR A 66 -10.97 -4.23 -5.74
CA TYR A 66 -10.96 -4.54 -7.18
C TYR A 66 -10.20 -5.83 -7.49
N PHE A 67 -8.97 -5.98 -6.98
CA PHE A 67 -8.14 -7.18 -7.19
C PHE A 67 -8.79 -8.42 -6.58
N ALA A 68 -9.30 -8.31 -5.36
CA ALA A 68 -9.98 -9.42 -4.69
C ALA A 68 -11.19 -9.93 -5.47
N MET A 69 -11.99 -9.02 -6.04
CA MET A 69 -13.16 -9.38 -6.84
C MET A 69 -12.78 -10.03 -8.17
N LYS A 70 -11.76 -9.50 -8.86
CA LYS A 70 -11.25 -10.10 -10.12
C LYS A 70 -10.67 -11.50 -9.89
N LEU A 71 -9.83 -11.66 -8.86
CA LEU A 71 -9.19 -12.93 -8.53
C LEU A 71 -10.20 -13.97 -8.01
N SER A 72 -11.17 -13.57 -7.18
CA SER A 72 -12.24 -14.49 -6.75
C SER A 72 -13.09 -14.95 -7.92
N GLY A 73 -13.37 -14.05 -8.87
CA GLY A 73 -14.11 -14.38 -10.10
C GLY A 73 -13.38 -15.36 -11.01
N SER A 74 -12.04 -15.41 -10.98
CA SER A 74 -11.22 -16.38 -11.71
C SER A 74 -10.91 -17.66 -10.92
N GLY A 75 -11.60 -17.89 -9.80
CA GLY A 75 -11.38 -19.08 -8.96
C GLY A 75 -10.11 -19.03 -8.10
N GLU A 76 -9.41 -17.89 -8.07
CA GLU A 76 -8.20 -17.66 -7.27
C GLU A 76 -8.54 -16.99 -5.93
N GLY A 77 -9.71 -17.26 -5.36
CA GLY A 77 -10.15 -16.74 -4.06
C GLY A 77 -9.39 -17.32 -2.86
N PRO A 78 -9.61 -16.79 -1.63
CA PRO A 78 -8.97 -17.32 -0.44
C PRO A 78 -9.56 -18.67 -0.07
N SER A 79 -8.75 -19.55 0.52
CA SER A 79 -9.22 -20.85 1.04
C SER A 79 -10.26 -20.70 2.15
N GLY A 80 -10.16 -19.62 2.93
CA GLY A 80 -11.15 -19.22 3.93
C GLY A 80 -11.15 -17.71 4.14
N ALA A 81 -12.31 -17.09 3.98
CA ALA A 81 -12.46 -15.63 4.11
C ALA A 81 -12.09 -15.14 5.52
N GLY A 82 -12.55 -15.83 6.57
CA GLY A 82 -12.22 -15.48 7.96
C GLY A 82 -10.71 -15.57 8.26
N ARG A 83 -10.03 -16.60 7.73
CA ARG A 83 -8.57 -16.73 7.85
C ARG A 83 -7.85 -15.59 7.14
N ALA A 84 -8.26 -15.23 5.93
CA ALA A 84 -7.66 -14.13 5.18
C ALA A 84 -7.83 -12.79 5.90
N ILE A 85 -9.03 -12.51 6.43
CA ILE A 85 -9.32 -11.31 7.23
C ILE A 85 -8.46 -11.30 8.50
N GLY A 86 -8.46 -12.40 9.27
CA GLY A 86 -7.71 -12.49 10.52
C GLY A 86 -6.21 -12.28 10.32
N LEU A 87 -5.61 -12.87 9.30
CA LEU A 87 -4.20 -12.67 8.97
C LEU A 87 -3.91 -11.24 8.50
N ALA A 88 -4.80 -10.62 7.72
CA ALA A 88 -4.65 -9.22 7.34
C ALA A 88 -4.74 -8.27 8.56
N LEU A 89 -5.62 -8.57 9.53
CA LEU A 89 -5.70 -7.82 10.79
C LEU A 89 -4.44 -7.96 11.64
N VAL A 90 -3.88 -9.17 11.76
CA VAL A 90 -2.59 -9.38 12.44
C VAL A 90 -1.49 -8.57 11.76
N GLY A 91 -1.44 -8.61 10.42
CA GLY A 91 -0.52 -7.77 9.64
C GLY A 91 -0.70 -6.28 9.95
N LEU A 92 -1.94 -5.80 10.00
CA LEU A 92 -2.25 -4.40 10.31
C LEU A 92 -1.77 -3.99 11.69
N VAL A 93 -2.03 -4.81 12.71
CA VAL A 93 -1.56 -4.56 14.08
C VAL A 93 -0.04 -4.49 14.14
N LEU A 94 0.67 -5.42 13.50
CA LEU A 94 2.14 -5.39 13.45
C LEU A 94 2.68 -4.20 12.65
N ASN A 95 2.01 -3.80 11.58
CA ASN A 95 2.41 -2.65 10.77
C ASN A 95 2.29 -1.35 11.56
N ILE A 96 1.15 -1.15 12.25
CA ILE A 96 0.93 -0.02 13.14
C ILE A 96 1.95 -0.05 14.28
N GLY A 97 2.09 -1.18 14.97
CA GLY A 97 3.05 -1.34 16.07
C GLY A 97 4.49 -1.06 15.63
N GLY A 98 4.92 -1.56 14.46
CA GLY A 98 6.23 -1.28 13.89
C GLY A 98 6.43 0.19 13.54
N GLY A 99 5.40 0.87 13.02
CA GLY A 99 5.41 2.32 12.80
C GLY A 99 5.55 3.11 14.11
N PHE A 100 4.82 2.71 15.16
CA PHE A 100 4.96 3.31 16.49
C PHE A 100 6.37 3.12 17.05
N VAL A 101 6.95 1.92 16.97
CA VAL A 101 8.33 1.67 17.43
C VAL A 101 9.35 2.47 16.62
N ALA A 102 9.18 2.59 15.30
CA ALA A 102 10.13 3.29 14.44
C ALA A 102 10.09 4.81 14.61
N PHE A 103 8.89 5.39 14.75
CA PHE A 103 8.69 6.84 14.54
C PHE A 103 8.06 7.58 15.72
N ALA A 104 7.48 6.89 16.71
CA ALA A 104 6.84 7.58 17.82
C ALA A 104 7.88 8.08 18.85
N PRO A 105 7.75 9.32 19.35
CA PRO A 105 8.73 9.91 20.28
C PRO A 105 8.78 9.22 21.65
N GLN A 106 7.74 8.47 22.02
CA GLN A 106 7.64 7.79 23.32
C GLN A 106 8.58 6.58 23.45
N PHE A 107 9.02 6.00 22.32
CA PHE A 107 9.99 4.91 22.31
C PHE A 107 11.36 5.49 22.02
N ASP A 108 12.30 5.34 22.93
CA ASP A 108 13.67 5.82 22.72
C ASP A 108 14.70 4.81 23.18
N PHE A 109 15.25 4.07 22.21
CA PHE A 109 16.33 3.11 22.42
C PHE A 109 17.19 3.00 21.15
N PRO A 110 18.48 2.63 21.29
CA PRO A 110 19.36 2.44 20.14
C PRO A 110 18.79 1.43 19.14
N GLY A 111 18.64 1.84 17.88
CA GLY A 111 18.16 0.96 16.80
C GLY A 111 16.64 0.82 16.66
N LYS A 112 15.82 1.61 17.37
CA LYS A 112 14.35 1.56 17.27
C LYS A 112 13.79 1.62 15.84
N GLN A 113 14.39 2.43 14.99
CA GLN A 113 14.01 2.55 13.57
C GLN A 113 14.23 1.23 12.82
N ILE A 114 15.34 0.54 13.07
CA ILE A 114 15.65 -0.75 12.45
C ILE A 114 14.61 -1.79 12.90
N VAL A 115 14.36 -1.87 14.22
CA VAL A 115 13.38 -2.81 14.78
C VAL A 115 11.98 -2.55 14.20
N GLY A 116 11.54 -1.29 14.19
CA GLY A 116 10.22 -0.95 13.65
C GLY A 116 10.09 -1.23 12.15
N LEU A 117 11.13 -0.92 11.35
CA LEU A 117 11.15 -1.24 9.92
C LEU A 117 11.15 -2.76 9.66
N LEU A 118 11.83 -3.56 10.48
CA LEU A 118 11.79 -5.02 10.39
C LEU A 118 10.39 -5.56 10.73
N LEU A 119 9.72 -5.02 11.75
CA LEU A 119 8.34 -5.37 12.08
C LEU A 119 7.38 -5.04 10.93
N ILE A 120 7.53 -3.86 10.33
CA ILE A 120 6.76 -3.43 9.15
C ILE A 120 7.02 -4.38 7.97
N ALA A 121 8.27 -4.70 7.67
CA ALA A 121 8.61 -5.61 6.57
C ALA A 121 8.00 -7.00 6.81
N ALA A 122 8.14 -7.55 8.02
CA ALA A 122 7.58 -8.84 8.41
C ALA A 122 6.05 -8.86 8.32
N SER A 123 5.38 -7.78 8.73
CA SER A 123 3.92 -7.65 8.67
C SER A 123 3.35 -7.84 7.26
N THR A 124 4.12 -7.45 6.24
CA THR A 124 3.74 -7.55 4.82
C THR A 124 3.54 -9.00 4.39
N ILE A 125 4.31 -9.94 4.95
CA ILE A 125 4.30 -11.35 4.53
C ILE A 125 3.05 -12.07 5.06
N ILE A 126 2.44 -11.61 6.14
CA ILE A 126 1.35 -12.32 6.83
C ILE A 126 0.13 -12.57 5.90
N PRO A 127 -0.35 -11.58 5.12
CA PRO A 127 -1.43 -11.79 4.16
C PRO A 127 -1.15 -12.89 3.10
N LEU A 128 0.10 -13.20 2.79
CA LEU A 128 0.47 -14.26 1.84
C LEU A 128 -0.16 -15.60 2.24
N PHE A 129 -0.21 -15.90 3.54
CA PHE A 129 -0.75 -17.16 4.06
C PHE A 129 -2.28 -17.20 4.11
N GLY A 130 -2.94 -16.06 3.95
CA GLY A 130 -4.39 -15.96 3.86
C GLY A 130 -4.90 -16.02 2.43
N TRP A 131 -4.23 -15.32 1.52
CA TRP A 131 -4.62 -15.22 0.12
C TRP A 131 -3.41 -14.93 -0.80
N PRO A 132 -2.69 -15.98 -1.27
CA PRO A 132 -1.44 -15.80 -1.99
C PRO A 132 -1.54 -15.00 -3.30
N SER A 133 -2.61 -15.18 -4.08
CA SER A 133 -2.80 -14.46 -5.35
C SER A 133 -3.08 -12.98 -5.13
N LEU A 134 -3.92 -12.63 -4.16
CA LEU A 134 -4.18 -11.24 -3.78
C LEU A 134 -2.92 -10.55 -3.24
N PHE A 135 -2.15 -11.24 -2.40
CA PHE A 135 -0.86 -10.75 -1.91
C PHE A 135 0.09 -10.41 -3.08
N LYS A 136 0.25 -11.32 -4.06
CA LYS A 136 1.15 -11.08 -5.20
C LYS A 136 0.69 -9.90 -6.05
N ALA A 137 -0.62 -9.79 -6.31
CA ALA A 137 -1.18 -8.66 -7.07
C ALA A 137 -0.96 -7.33 -6.34
N LEU A 138 -1.24 -7.29 -5.04
CA LEU A 138 -1.05 -6.10 -4.21
C LEU A 138 0.42 -5.72 -4.05
N LEU A 139 1.33 -6.69 -3.92
CA LEU A 139 2.76 -6.43 -3.83
C LEU A 139 3.29 -5.83 -5.13
N ALA A 140 2.94 -6.41 -6.27
CA ALA A 140 3.32 -5.90 -7.59
C ALA A 140 2.74 -4.49 -7.82
N TYR A 141 1.47 -4.29 -7.49
CA TYR A 141 0.83 -2.97 -7.54
C TYR A 141 1.48 -1.97 -6.59
N ALA A 142 1.85 -2.37 -5.37
CA ALA A 142 2.52 -1.51 -4.41
C ALA A 142 3.86 -1.01 -4.96
N TYR A 143 4.70 -1.88 -5.53
CA TYR A 143 5.92 -1.43 -6.19
C TYR A 143 5.65 -0.50 -7.37
N ALA A 144 4.67 -0.84 -8.23
CA ALA A 144 4.29 -0.01 -9.37
C ALA A 144 3.81 1.40 -8.94
N ALA A 145 3.14 1.50 -7.80
CA ALA A 145 2.70 2.76 -7.21
C ALA A 145 3.85 3.56 -6.57
N ARG A 146 4.80 2.88 -5.91
CA ARG A 146 5.79 3.53 -5.03
C ARG A 146 7.10 3.89 -5.71
N ILE A 147 7.50 3.16 -6.75
CA ILE A 147 8.72 3.49 -7.51
C ILE A 147 8.61 4.90 -8.13
N PRO A 148 7.52 5.29 -8.81
CA PRO A 148 7.36 6.65 -9.32
C PRO A 148 7.43 7.71 -8.21
N VAL A 149 6.82 7.45 -7.05
CA VAL A 149 6.87 8.38 -5.91
C VAL A 149 8.29 8.56 -5.38
N ALA A 150 9.04 7.47 -5.22
CA ALA A 150 10.44 7.55 -4.80
C ALA A 150 11.30 8.36 -5.79
N LEU A 151 11.06 8.19 -7.10
CA LEU A 151 11.72 8.99 -8.13
C LEU A 151 11.35 10.47 -8.05
N ILE A 152 10.07 10.79 -7.84
CA ILE A 152 9.63 12.18 -7.63
C ILE A 152 10.32 12.78 -6.41
N MET A 153 10.36 12.06 -5.28
CA MET A 153 11.04 12.52 -4.06
C MET A 153 12.54 12.74 -4.29
N PHE A 154 13.21 11.91 -5.09
CA PHE A 154 14.60 12.12 -5.45
C PHE A 154 14.81 13.50 -6.11
N PHE A 155 13.97 13.85 -7.09
CA PHE A 155 14.06 15.13 -7.79
C PHE A 155 13.58 16.30 -6.92
N ALA A 156 12.51 16.13 -6.15
CA ALA A 156 11.99 17.15 -5.25
C ALA A 156 13.01 17.54 -4.18
N ILE A 157 13.65 16.55 -3.51
CA ILE A 157 14.68 16.82 -2.48
C ILE A 157 15.91 17.51 -3.10
N ARG A 158 16.28 17.13 -4.32
CA ARG A 158 17.41 17.77 -5.02
C ARG A 158 17.08 19.18 -5.50
N GLY A 159 15.84 19.41 -5.91
CA GLY A 159 15.36 20.66 -6.48
C GLY A 159 14.72 21.61 -5.48
N GLN A 160 14.53 21.20 -4.24
CA GLN A 160 13.88 21.96 -3.17
C GLN A 160 12.54 22.56 -3.63
N TRP A 161 11.66 21.71 -4.16
CA TRP A 161 10.40 22.13 -4.75
C TRP A 161 9.38 22.69 -3.74
N GLY A 162 9.59 22.50 -2.44
CA GLY A 162 8.69 23.00 -1.39
C GLY A 162 7.36 22.25 -1.34
N THR A 163 7.37 20.98 -1.76
CA THR A 163 6.22 20.07 -1.80
C THR A 163 6.29 19.07 -0.65
N HIS A 164 5.23 18.30 -0.40
CA HIS A 164 5.30 17.24 0.61
C HIS A 164 6.35 16.16 0.28
N TYR A 165 6.87 16.12 -0.95
CA TYR A 165 7.88 15.18 -1.40
C TYR A 165 9.30 15.53 -0.91
N ASP A 166 9.53 16.75 -0.43
CA ASP A 166 10.85 17.23 0.02
C ASP A 166 10.82 17.95 1.38
N VAL A 167 9.64 18.23 1.94
CA VAL A 167 9.51 18.79 3.29
C VAL A 167 9.96 17.78 4.35
N LEU A 168 10.87 18.21 5.21
CA LEU A 168 11.40 17.42 6.31
C LEU A 168 10.35 17.22 7.42
N PRO A 169 10.25 16.02 8.02
CA PRO A 169 9.37 15.82 9.17
C PRO A 169 9.91 16.57 10.41
N PRO A 170 9.03 16.91 11.36
CA PRO A 170 9.44 17.56 12.62
C PRO A 170 10.55 16.77 13.33
N GLY A 171 11.60 17.47 13.77
CA GLY A 171 12.73 16.86 14.48
C GLY A 171 13.79 16.22 13.58
N PHE A 172 13.64 16.25 12.24
CA PHE A 172 14.69 15.82 11.33
C PHE A 172 15.81 16.87 11.25
N PRO A 173 17.11 16.49 11.36
CA PRO A 173 18.19 17.46 11.34
C PRO A 173 18.27 18.20 9.99
N PRO A 174 18.24 19.55 9.97
CA PRO A 174 18.22 20.32 8.73
C PRO A 174 19.51 20.22 7.93
N GLU A 175 20.64 19.99 8.61
CA GLU A 175 21.98 19.88 8.01
C GLU A 175 22.26 18.50 7.36
N THR A 176 21.24 17.65 7.24
CA THR A 176 21.40 16.29 6.71
C THR A 176 21.67 16.32 5.21
N GLY A 177 22.78 15.73 4.78
CA GLY A 177 23.16 15.67 3.36
C GLY A 177 22.14 14.92 2.49
N PHE A 178 22.10 15.29 1.20
CA PHE A 178 21.13 14.80 0.21
C PHE A 178 20.83 13.29 0.30
N TRP A 179 21.86 12.44 0.27
CA TRP A 179 21.68 10.99 0.25
C TRP A 179 21.04 10.46 1.51
N SER A 180 21.43 10.99 2.66
CA SER A 180 20.85 10.58 3.95
C SER A 180 19.39 11.01 4.03
N THR A 181 19.08 12.23 3.60
CA THR A 181 17.70 12.73 3.50
C THR A 181 16.88 11.84 2.57
N TYR A 182 17.30 11.67 1.32
CA TYR A 182 16.58 10.85 0.34
C TYR A 182 16.36 9.41 0.81
N LEU A 183 17.39 8.76 1.38
CA LEU A 183 17.26 7.39 1.84
C LEU A 183 16.28 7.27 3.02
N GLN A 184 16.33 8.20 3.98
CA GLN A 184 15.55 8.10 5.21
C GLN A 184 14.10 8.58 5.07
N ILE A 185 13.85 9.66 4.33
CA ILE A 185 12.49 10.23 4.21
C ILE A 185 11.79 9.84 2.90
N GLY A 186 12.56 9.55 1.84
CA GLY A 186 12.04 9.18 0.54
C GLY A 186 12.04 7.68 0.31
N PHE A 187 13.22 7.11 0.08
CA PHE A 187 13.36 5.74 -0.39
C PHE A 187 12.85 4.70 0.60
N LEU A 188 13.36 4.68 1.85
CA LEU A 188 12.98 3.65 2.83
C LEU A 188 11.49 3.67 3.16
N PRO A 189 10.84 4.82 3.44
CA PRO A 189 9.40 4.84 3.66
C PRO A 189 8.60 4.35 2.45
N GLN A 190 8.97 4.76 1.22
CA GLN A 190 8.24 4.34 0.02
C GLN A 190 8.42 2.85 -0.29
N MET A 191 9.61 2.29 -0.07
CA MET A 191 9.95 0.90 -0.42
C MET A 191 9.69 -0.11 0.70
N VAL A 192 9.42 0.34 1.92
CA VAL A 192 9.15 -0.56 3.06
C VAL A 192 7.78 -0.27 3.66
N PHE A 193 7.64 0.89 4.30
CA PHE A 193 6.42 1.24 5.04
C PHE A 193 5.19 1.28 4.14
N TRP A 194 5.27 2.03 3.04
CA TRP A 194 4.14 2.22 2.16
C TRP A 194 3.79 0.98 1.32
N ILE A 195 4.76 0.09 1.08
CA ILE A 195 4.51 -1.21 0.47
C ILE A 195 3.70 -2.07 1.44
N ALA A 196 4.16 -2.18 2.68
CA ALA A 196 3.49 -2.93 3.73
C ALA A 196 2.04 -2.45 3.92
N PHE A 197 1.86 -1.13 4.06
CA PHE A 197 0.54 -0.51 4.18
C PHE A 197 -0.37 -0.89 3.00
N THR A 198 0.12 -0.77 1.77
CA THR A 198 -0.69 -1.04 0.56
C THR A 198 -1.13 -2.50 0.51
N VAL A 199 -0.21 -3.43 0.79
CA VAL A 199 -0.48 -4.87 0.80
C VAL A 199 -1.46 -5.24 1.90
N ILE A 200 -1.27 -4.74 3.12
CA ILE A 200 -2.07 -5.12 4.28
C ILE A 200 -3.46 -4.54 4.20
N THR A 201 -3.58 -3.22 3.97
CA THR A 201 -4.86 -2.54 3.82
C THR A 201 -5.63 -3.10 2.62
N GLY A 202 -4.95 -3.28 1.47
CA GLY A 202 -5.58 -3.89 0.31
C GLY A 202 -6.06 -5.32 0.57
N SER A 203 -5.29 -6.12 1.31
CA SER A 203 -5.66 -7.50 1.67
C SER A 203 -6.86 -7.53 2.62
N LEU A 204 -6.89 -6.64 3.61
CA LEU A 204 -7.99 -6.56 4.57
C LEU A 204 -9.31 -6.22 3.88
N PHE A 205 -9.35 -5.12 3.13
CA PHE A 205 -10.56 -4.68 2.43
C PHE A 205 -10.96 -5.64 1.31
N GLY A 206 -9.98 -6.19 0.59
CA GLY A 206 -10.21 -7.22 -0.41
C GLY A 206 -10.83 -8.49 0.17
N ALA A 207 -10.31 -8.98 1.30
CA ALA A 207 -10.84 -10.16 1.99
C ALA A 207 -12.26 -9.92 2.55
N ILE A 208 -12.52 -8.73 3.10
CA ILE A 208 -13.87 -8.33 3.56
C ILE A 208 -14.84 -8.32 2.37
N ALA A 209 -14.49 -7.66 1.27
CA ALA A 209 -15.34 -7.63 0.08
C ALA A 209 -15.62 -9.02 -0.48
N ALA A 210 -14.59 -9.87 -0.59
CA ALA A 210 -14.77 -11.24 -1.06
C ALA A 210 -15.65 -12.08 -0.11
N ALA A 211 -15.63 -11.81 1.20
CA ALA A 211 -16.52 -12.45 2.17
C ALA A 211 -17.98 -12.02 1.98
N LEU A 212 -18.21 -10.71 1.79
CA LEU A 212 -19.55 -10.13 1.63
C LEU A 212 -20.20 -10.49 0.30
N PHE A 213 -19.41 -10.53 -0.78
CA PHE A 213 -19.91 -10.75 -2.14
C PHE A 213 -19.71 -12.19 -2.64
N ARG A 214 -19.34 -13.13 -1.75
CA ARG A 214 -19.24 -14.55 -2.10
C ARG A 214 -20.62 -15.06 -2.51
N ARG A 215 -20.80 -15.37 -3.80
CA ARG A 215 -22.00 -16.05 -4.29
C ARG A 215 -22.10 -17.40 -3.56
N ARG A 216 -23.16 -17.60 -2.77
CA ARG A 216 -23.49 -18.93 -2.23
C ARG A 216 -23.63 -19.88 -3.42
N PRO A 217 -22.99 -21.07 -3.41
CA PRO A 217 -23.25 -22.07 -4.42
C PRO A 217 -24.76 -22.37 -4.43
N ALA A 218 -25.37 -22.41 -5.61
CA ALA A 218 -26.79 -22.68 -5.84
C ALA A 218 -27.20 -24.13 -5.48
N ALA A 219 -26.54 -24.75 -4.50
CA ALA A 219 -26.74 -26.15 -4.09
C ALA A 219 -27.54 -26.27 -2.77
N ARG A 220 -28.33 -25.25 -2.40
CA ARG A 220 -29.25 -25.30 -1.26
C ARG A 220 -30.71 -24.96 -1.61
N MET A 221 -31.04 -24.94 -2.91
CA MET A 221 -32.40 -24.72 -3.42
C MET A 221 -32.96 -25.90 -4.23
N ALA A 222 -32.24 -27.02 -4.35
CA ALA A 222 -32.71 -28.25 -5.01
C ALA A 222 -32.95 -29.39 -3.99
N GLY A 223 -33.44 -29.02 -2.81
CA GLY A 223 -33.74 -29.95 -1.71
C GLY A 223 -34.91 -29.43 -0.90
N ALA A 224 -36.07 -29.32 -1.55
CA ALA A 224 -37.40 -29.21 -0.95
C ALA A 224 -38.39 -29.84 -1.92
#